data_AF-A0A9W8EWB1-F1
#
_entry.id   AF-A0A9W8EWB1-F1
#
_cell.length_a   1.000
_cell.length_b   1.000
_cell.length_c   1.000
_cell.angle_alpha   90.00
_cell.angle_beta   90.00
_cell.angle_gamma   90.00
#
_symmetry.space_group_name_H-M   'P 1'
#
loop_
_entity.id
_entity.type
_entity.pdbx_description
1 polymer ?
#
loop_
_entity_poly.entity_id
_entity_poly.type
_entity_poly.pdbx_seq_one_letter_code
_entity_poly.pdbx_strand_id
1 'polypeptide(L)'
;MDSLQQVFSVVSAVYTALLSVVRSVFLSSMTTRSIRDPASYTASEKKETLRGLHRQARRLDKKWSLSCKPDEYFLLNMIPILGDSMSTILAIKYLREIHRSFALPPEIENKFVKNVVIHAGGSIVPLVGWLFRRVFGVNMRNYRILEKYVMSVDSNSRESIEADSVTGLIN
;
A
#
# COMPACT_ATOMS: atom_id res chain seq x y z
N MET A 1 -36.95 1.28 -5.94
CA MET A 1 -35.63 1.40 -6.62
C MET A 1 -34.81 2.56 -6.07
N ASP A 2 -35.46 3.65 -5.66
CA ASP A 2 -34.81 4.88 -5.17
C ASP A 2 -33.89 4.71 -3.96
N SER A 3 -34.27 3.87 -2.99
CA SER A 3 -33.45 3.63 -1.78
C SER A 3 -32.10 2.97 -2.09
N LEU A 4 -32.03 2.10 -3.12
CA LEU A 4 -30.76 1.47 -3.51
C LEU A 4 -29.83 2.45 -4.20
N GLN A 5 -30.36 3.27 -5.13
CA GLN A 5 -29.56 4.31 -5.78
C GLN A 5 -29.04 5.36 -4.79
N GLN A 6 -29.85 5.72 -3.80
CA GLN A 6 -29.43 6.63 -2.73
C GLN A 6 -28.28 6.05 -1.92
N VAL A 7 -28.35 4.77 -1.55
CA VAL A 7 -27.26 4.07 -0.86
C VAL A 7 -25.99 4.04 -1.71
N PHE A 8 -26.07 3.68 -3.00
CA PHE A 8 -24.91 3.69 -3.90
C PHE A 8 -24.26 5.07 -4.04
N SER A 9 -25.07 6.12 -4.16
CA SER A 9 -24.60 7.50 -4.26
C SER A 9 -23.82 7.92 -3.01
N VAL A 10 -24.37 7.66 -1.82
CA VAL A 10 -23.72 7.96 -0.54
C VAL A 10 -22.42 7.18 -0.39
N VAL A 11 -22.43 5.88 -0.69
CA VAL A 11 -21.23 5.03 -0.61
C VAL A 11 -20.14 5.52 -1.57
N SER A 12 -20.51 5.86 -2.81
CA SER A 12 -19.58 6.38 -3.81
C SER A 12 -19.00 7.73 -3.40
N ALA A 13 -19.82 8.63 -2.86
CA ALA A 13 -19.36 9.93 -2.35
C ALA A 13 -18.38 9.77 -1.19
N VAL A 14 -18.67 8.88 -0.24
CA VAL A 14 -17.78 8.55 0.87
C VAL A 14 -16.46 7.96 0.37
N TYR A 15 -16.52 7.01 -0.56
CA TYR A 15 -15.32 6.41 -1.15
C TYR A 15 -14.47 7.45 -1.88
N THR A 16 -15.10 8.36 -2.63
CA THR A 16 -14.42 9.43 -3.36
C THR A 16 -13.79 10.43 -2.40
N ALA A 17 -14.47 10.79 -1.31
CA ALA A 17 -13.94 11.66 -0.27
C ALA A 17 -12.73 11.02 0.43
N LEU A 18 -12.81 9.73 0.79
CA LEU A 18 -11.68 8.99 1.35
C LEU A 18 -10.51 8.92 0.39
N LEU A 19 -10.76 8.62 -0.88
CA LEU A 19 -9.73 8.60 -1.91
C LEU A 19 -9.04 9.96 -2.02
N SER A 20 -9.82 11.04 -2.02
CA SER A 20 -9.31 12.41 -2.07
C SER A 20 -8.45 12.76 -0.85
N VAL A 21 -8.91 12.42 0.36
CA VAL A 21 -8.17 12.67 1.61
C VAL A 21 -6.90 11.84 1.67
N VAL A 22 -6.99 10.52 1.44
CA VAL A 22 -5.81 9.63 1.46
C VAL A 22 -4.82 10.07 0.39
N ARG A 23 -5.28 10.37 -0.82
CA ARG A 23 -4.43 10.86 -1.90
C ARG A 23 -3.84 12.22 -1.59
N SER A 24 -4.59 13.15 -1.00
CA SER A 24 -4.08 14.47 -0.60
C SER A 24 -3.00 14.34 0.48
N VAL A 25 -3.27 13.58 1.54
CA VAL A 25 -2.29 13.30 2.61
C VAL A 25 -1.06 12.60 2.05
N PHE A 26 -1.26 11.62 1.17
CA PHE A 26 -0.19 10.88 0.52
C PHE A 26 0.65 11.79 -0.40
N LEU A 27 0.02 12.49 -1.34
CA LEU A 27 0.69 13.41 -2.27
C LEU A 27 1.38 14.57 -1.54
N SER A 28 0.74 15.15 -0.52
CA SER A 28 1.33 16.21 0.29
C SER A 28 2.55 15.72 1.09
N SER A 29 2.66 14.40 1.31
CA SER A 29 3.81 13.77 1.96
C SER A 29 4.87 13.20 0.99
N MET A 30 4.59 13.25 -0.32
CA MET A 30 5.43 12.73 -1.42
C MET A 30 6.41 13.73 -2.02
N THR A 31 6.46 14.96 -1.50
CA THR A 31 7.49 15.95 -1.89
C THR A 31 8.92 15.44 -1.68
N THR A 32 9.11 14.38 -0.88
CA THR A 32 10.32 13.55 -0.91
C THR A 32 10.14 12.35 -1.83
N ARG A 33 10.42 12.50 -3.13
CA ARG A 33 10.58 11.37 -4.06
C ARG A 33 11.81 10.54 -3.67
N SER A 34 11.75 9.21 -3.84
CA SER A 34 12.95 8.38 -3.83
C SER A 34 13.90 8.88 -4.92
N ILE A 35 15.17 8.93 -4.57
CA ILE A 35 16.22 9.44 -5.45
C ILE A 35 16.70 8.34 -6.42
N ARG A 36 16.42 7.06 -6.12
CA ARG A 36 17.02 5.92 -6.86
C ARG A 36 15.99 5.06 -7.58
N ASP A 37 16.24 4.90 -8.88
CA ASP A 37 15.54 3.98 -9.76
C ASP A 37 15.78 2.52 -9.30
N PRO A 38 14.77 1.65 -9.18
CA PRO A 38 14.96 0.22 -8.93
C PRO A 38 15.98 -0.48 -9.85
N ALA A 39 16.18 0.00 -11.08
CA ALA A 39 17.20 -0.53 -11.99
C ALA A 39 18.64 -0.28 -11.50
N SER A 40 18.87 0.79 -10.74
CA SER A 40 20.20 1.21 -10.26
C SER A 40 20.77 0.38 -9.11
N TYR A 41 19.94 -0.42 -8.44
CA TYR A 41 20.35 -1.20 -7.28
C TYR A 41 21.07 -2.49 -7.69
N THR A 42 22.03 -2.93 -6.87
CA THR A 42 22.61 -4.28 -7.02
C THR A 42 21.61 -5.37 -6.60
N ALA A 43 21.77 -6.60 -7.11
CA ALA A 43 20.86 -7.71 -6.78
C ALA A 43 20.79 -8.00 -5.26
N SER A 44 21.91 -7.83 -4.53
CA SER A 44 21.97 -8.01 -3.08
C SER A 44 21.24 -6.89 -2.33
N GLU A 45 21.45 -5.62 -2.72
CA GLU A 45 20.77 -4.47 -2.10
C GLU A 45 19.26 -4.50 -2.36
N LYS A 46 18.81 -4.85 -3.58
CA LYS A 46 17.38 -5.04 -3.90
C LYS A 46 16.76 -6.05 -2.95
N LYS A 47 17.40 -7.22 -2.81
CA LYS A 47 16.93 -8.31 -1.96
C LYS A 47 16.86 -7.91 -0.49
N GLU A 48 17.86 -7.20 0.03
CA GLU A 48 17.86 -6.76 1.42
C GLU A 48 16.79 -5.68 1.68
N THR A 49 16.64 -4.73 0.77
CA THR A 49 15.61 -3.68 0.85
C THR A 49 14.21 -4.28 0.81
N LEU A 50 13.95 -5.21 -0.12
CA LEU A 50 12.69 -5.94 -0.21
C LEU A 50 12.42 -6.78 1.04
N ARG A 51 13.45 -7.42 1.63
CA ARG A 51 13.32 -8.15 2.89
C ARG A 51 12.95 -7.23 4.05
N GLY A 52 13.55 -6.05 4.13
CA GLY A 52 13.22 -5.03 5.11
C GLY A 52 11.75 -4.60 5.02
N LEU A 53 11.31 -4.23 3.82
CA LEU A 53 9.93 -3.83 3.54
C LEU A 53 8.93 -4.97 3.76
N HIS A 54 9.30 -6.22 3.46
CA HIS A 54 8.50 -7.40 3.75
C HIS A 54 8.27 -7.57 5.25
N ARG A 55 9.36 -7.50 6.04
CA ARG A 55 9.28 -7.62 7.52
C ARG A 55 8.41 -6.50 8.09
N GLN A 56 8.54 -5.28 7.58
CA GLN A 56 7.73 -4.14 8.02
C GLN A 56 6.25 -4.36 7.69
N ALA A 57 5.91 -4.72 6.45
CA ALA A 57 4.55 -5.05 6.05
C ALA A 57 3.94 -6.16 6.91
N ARG A 58 4.70 -7.25 7.11
CA ARG A 58 4.27 -8.38 7.94
C ARG A 58 4.06 -7.96 9.39
N ARG A 59 4.93 -7.11 9.95
CA ARG A 59 4.78 -6.61 11.33
C ARG A 59 3.57 -5.72 11.48
N LEU A 60 3.30 -4.83 10.52
CA LEU A 60 2.15 -3.93 10.54
C LEU A 60 0.83 -4.70 10.43
N ASP A 61 0.77 -5.71 9.55
CA ASP A 61 -0.42 -6.55 9.40
C ASP A 61 -0.58 -7.56 10.57
N LYS A 62 0.53 -8.08 11.14
CA LYS A 62 0.49 -9.05 12.26
C LYS A 62 0.20 -8.40 13.61
N LYS A 63 0.64 -7.15 13.86
CA LYS A 63 0.48 -6.47 15.16
C LYS A 63 -0.98 -6.35 15.60
N TRP A 64 -1.93 -6.36 14.67
CA TRP A 64 -3.35 -6.27 15.00
C TRP A 64 -4.04 -7.64 15.20
N SER A 65 -3.37 -8.75 14.86
CA SER A 65 -3.88 -10.11 15.12
C SER A 65 -3.68 -10.55 16.58
N LEU A 66 -2.84 -9.87 17.35
CA LEU A 66 -2.46 -10.27 18.72
C LEU A 66 -3.02 -9.33 19.80
N SER A 67 -4.00 -8.49 19.48
CA SER A 67 -4.78 -7.77 20.49
C SER A 67 -5.99 -8.62 20.89
N CYS A 68 -5.72 -9.70 21.63
CA CYS A 68 -6.71 -10.54 22.32
C CYS A 68 -6.42 -10.51 23.82
N LYS A 69 -6.23 -9.31 24.37
CA LYS A 69 -6.60 -9.03 25.75
C LYS A 69 -7.69 -7.96 25.67
N PRO A 70 -8.88 -8.18 26.24
CA PRO A 70 -9.86 -7.12 26.40
C PRO A 70 -9.27 -6.15 27.42
N ASP A 71 -8.48 -5.20 26.93
CA ASP A 71 -7.94 -4.13 27.74
C ASP A 71 -9.09 -3.22 28.17
N GLU A 72 -8.93 -2.56 29.31
CA GLU A 72 -9.87 -1.64 29.99
C GLU A 72 -10.37 -0.46 29.10
N TYR A 73 -9.91 -0.41 27.85
CA TYR A 73 -10.22 0.57 26.81
C TYR A 73 -11.23 0.08 25.76
N PHE A 74 -12.03 -0.95 26.07
CA PHE A 74 -13.15 -1.38 25.21
C PHE A 74 -14.12 -0.22 24.90
N LEU A 75 -14.30 0.71 25.85
CA LEU A 75 -15.14 1.90 25.71
C LEU A 75 -14.52 2.98 24.79
N LEU A 76 -13.18 3.14 24.76
CA LEU A 76 -12.53 4.06 23.82
C LEU A 76 -12.53 3.54 22.37
N ASN A 77 -12.61 2.21 22.19
CA ASN A 77 -12.76 1.58 20.87
C ASN A 77 -14.21 1.57 20.36
N MET A 78 -15.18 2.08 21.13
CA MET A 78 -16.58 2.24 20.69
C MET A 78 -16.80 3.51 19.85
N ILE A 79 -15.74 4.26 19.55
CA ILE A 79 -15.72 5.27 18.48
C ILE A 79 -15.13 4.58 17.23
N PRO A 80 -15.96 3.95 16.37
CA PRO A 80 -15.51 3.15 15.22
C PRO A 80 -14.54 3.89 14.28
N ILE A 81 -14.55 5.22 14.31
CA ILE A 81 -13.74 6.08 13.44
C ILE A 81 -12.27 6.17 13.93
N LEU A 82 -12.01 6.19 15.25
CA LEU A 82 -10.66 6.46 15.78
C LEU A 82 -9.73 5.25 15.69
N GLY A 83 -10.25 4.05 16.01
CA GLY A 83 -9.47 2.81 15.91
C GLY A 83 -9.06 2.46 14.46
N ASP A 84 -9.86 2.89 13.48
CA ASP A 84 -9.56 2.70 12.06
C ASP A 84 -8.55 3.67 11.48
N SER A 85 -8.58 4.91 11.98
CA SER A 85 -7.66 5.96 11.59
C SER A 85 -6.21 5.53 11.80
N MET A 86 -5.89 4.87 12.91
CA MET A 86 -4.53 4.44 13.21
C MET A 86 -3.98 3.41 12.21
N SER A 87 -4.82 2.44 11.79
CA SER A 87 -4.41 1.43 10.79
C SER A 87 -4.14 2.06 9.43
N THR A 88 -4.94 3.05 9.05
CA THR A 88 -4.80 3.81 7.81
C THR A 88 -3.55 4.70 7.86
N ILE A 89 -3.28 5.37 8.98
CA ILE A 89 -2.06 6.17 9.19
C ILE A 89 -0.81 5.29 9.05
N LEU A 90 -0.80 4.09 9.65
CA LEU A 90 0.31 3.15 9.53
C LEU A 90 0.52 2.67 8.09
N ALA A 91 -0.55 2.41 7.35
CA ALA A 91 -0.48 2.06 5.94
C ALA A 91 0.10 3.21 5.10
N ILE A 92 -0.32 4.45 5.35
CA ILE A 92 0.25 5.64 4.69
C ILE A 92 1.74 5.79 5.01
N LYS A 93 2.14 5.60 6.27
CA LYS A 93 3.56 5.62 6.66
C LYS A 93 4.36 4.53 5.96
N TYR A 94 3.79 3.34 5.79
CA TYR A 94 4.43 2.25 5.06
C TYR A 94 4.63 2.61 3.58
N LEU A 95 3.64 3.21 2.93
CA LEU A 95 3.80 3.70 1.56
C LEU A 95 4.92 4.72 1.45
N ARG A 96 5.02 5.64 2.41
CA ARG A 96 6.11 6.62 2.44
C ARG A 96 7.49 5.96 2.50
N GLU A 97 7.63 4.86 3.25
CA GLU A 97 8.89 4.12 3.34
C GLU A 97 9.25 3.45 2.01
N ILE A 98 8.26 2.89 1.31
CA ILE A 98 8.45 2.39 -0.06
C ILE A 98 8.91 3.54 -0.97
N HIS A 99 8.25 4.69 -0.89
CA HIS A 99 8.57 5.88 -1.68
C HIS A 99 9.92 6.52 -1.37
N ARG A 100 10.51 6.24 -0.22
CA ARG A 100 11.89 6.62 0.07
C ARG A 100 12.86 5.61 -0.52
N SER A 101 12.48 4.33 -0.52
CA SER A 101 13.32 3.21 -0.94
C SER A 101 13.42 3.07 -2.47
N PHE A 102 12.31 3.31 -3.19
CA PHE A 102 12.25 3.10 -4.65
C PHE A 102 11.51 4.24 -5.34
N ALA A 103 12.02 4.65 -6.50
CA ALA A 103 11.28 5.50 -7.43
C ALA A 103 10.19 4.64 -8.11
N LEU A 104 8.94 5.07 -7.97
CA LEU A 104 7.78 4.35 -8.50
C LEU A 104 7.05 5.20 -9.54
N PRO A 105 6.51 4.58 -10.60
CA PRO A 105 5.66 5.26 -11.54
C PRO A 105 4.27 5.50 -10.93
N PRO A 106 3.57 6.59 -11.29
CA PRO A 106 2.28 6.97 -10.71
C PRO A 106 1.21 5.87 -10.77
N GLU A 107 1.29 4.98 -11.75
CA GLU A 107 0.38 3.85 -11.91
C GLU A 107 0.48 2.82 -10.77
N ILE A 108 1.70 2.56 -10.29
CA ILE A 108 1.95 1.65 -9.16
C ILE A 108 1.55 2.33 -7.85
N GLU A 109 1.85 3.63 -7.72
CA GLU A 109 1.42 4.45 -6.58
C GLU A 109 -0.10 4.45 -6.42
N ASN A 110 -0.82 4.61 -7.54
CA ASN A 110 -2.28 4.63 -7.51
C ASN A 110 -2.86 3.27 -7.07
N LYS A 111 -2.21 2.15 -7.41
CA LYS A 111 -2.60 0.82 -6.91
C LYS A 111 -2.42 0.72 -5.39
N PHE A 112 -1.35 1.30 -4.84
CA PHE A 112 -1.12 1.34 -3.39
C PHE A 112 -2.17 2.17 -2.66
N VAL A 113 -2.43 3.39 -3.14
CA VAL A 113 -3.46 4.28 -2.59
C VAL A 113 -4.83 3.61 -2.64
N LYS A 114 -5.18 2.98 -3.77
CA LYS A 114 -6.44 2.25 -3.92
C LYS A 114 -6.60 1.15 -2.86
N ASN A 115 -5.55 0.38 -2.57
CA ASN A 115 -5.61 -0.63 -1.52
C ASN A 115 -5.83 -0.02 -0.13
N VAL A 116 -5.20 1.12 0.18
CA VAL A 116 -5.42 1.84 1.45
C VAL A 116 -6.84 2.38 1.55
N VAL A 117 -7.41 2.90 0.46
CA VAL A 117 -8.78 3.41 0.43
C VAL A 117 -9.80 2.28 0.54
N ILE A 118 -9.58 1.15 -0.13
CA ILE A 118 -10.41 -0.05 0.04
C ILE A 118 -10.35 -0.54 1.49
N HIS A 119 -9.17 -0.50 2.12
CA HIS A 119 -9.02 -0.79 3.54
C HIS A 119 -9.85 0.16 4.39
N ALA A 120 -9.63 1.47 4.26
CA ALA A 120 -10.34 2.50 5.01
C ALA A 120 -11.87 2.47 4.79
N GLY A 121 -12.32 2.19 3.56
CA GLY A 121 -13.73 2.07 3.22
C GLY A 121 -14.37 0.78 3.77
N GLY A 122 -13.66 -0.35 3.69
CA GLY A 122 -14.10 -1.62 4.25
C GLY A 122 -14.25 -1.58 5.77
N SER A 123 -13.52 -0.70 6.44
CA SER A 123 -13.66 -0.49 7.88
C SER A 123 -14.84 0.36 8.32
N ILE A 124 -15.42 1.18 7.43
CA ILE A 124 -16.52 2.09 7.78
C ILE A 124 -17.78 1.33 8.21
N VAL A 125 -17.95 0.11 7.71
CA VAL A 125 -19.10 -0.75 8.05
C VAL A 125 -18.76 -1.52 9.35
N PRO A 126 -19.44 -1.27 10.49
CA PRO A 126 -19.02 -1.81 11.80
C PRO A 126 -18.95 -3.34 11.86
N LEU A 127 -19.86 -4.05 11.18
CA LEU A 127 -19.87 -5.51 11.12
C LEU A 127 -18.81 -6.09 10.19
N VAL A 128 -18.56 -5.44 9.05
CA VAL A 128 -17.57 -5.90 8.06
C VAL A 128 -16.16 -5.53 8.51
N GLY A 129 -15.99 -4.38 9.18
CA GLY A 129 -14.71 -3.81 9.57
C GLY A 129 -13.89 -4.70 10.51
N TRP A 130 -14.51 -5.51 11.37
CA TRP A 130 -13.77 -6.45 12.22
C TRP A 130 -13.16 -7.61 11.42
N LEU A 131 -13.93 -8.20 10.51
CA LEU A 131 -13.45 -9.29 9.65
C LEU A 131 -12.48 -8.78 8.57
N PHE A 132 -12.79 -7.63 7.98
CA PHE A 132 -12.02 -7.01 6.91
C PHE A 132 -10.58 -6.73 7.35
N ARG A 133 -10.40 -6.25 8.59
CA ARG A 133 -9.09 -5.95 9.16
C ARG A 133 -8.21 -7.19 9.32
N ARG A 134 -8.81 -8.36 9.58
CA ARG A 134 -8.09 -9.64 9.70
C ARG A 134 -7.70 -10.24 8.35
N VAL A 135 -8.51 -10.01 7.31
CA VAL A 135 -8.38 -10.70 6.01
C VAL A 135 -7.66 -9.85 4.96
N PHE A 136 -7.83 -8.53 4.97
CA PHE A 136 -7.40 -7.70 3.84
C PHE A 136 -5.88 -7.55 3.73
N GLY A 137 -5.16 -7.40 4.85
CA GLY A 137 -3.70 -7.33 4.86
C GLY A 137 -3.13 -6.27 3.92
N VAL A 138 -3.48 -5.00 4.15
CA VAL A 138 -3.21 -3.88 3.24
C VAL A 138 -1.71 -3.73 2.93
N ASN A 139 -0.85 -3.87 3.94
CA ASN A 139 0.58 -3.65 3.77
C ASN A 139 1.22 -4.79 2.97
N MET A 140 0.81 -6.04 3.22
CA MET A 140 1.30 -7.20 2.48
C MET A 140 0.82 -7.21 1.02
N ARG A 141 -0.39 -6.71 0.73
CA ARG A 141 -0.85 -6.52 -0.65
C ARG A 141 0.00 -5.50 -1.40
N ASN A 142 0.29 -4.36 -0.77
CA ASN A 142 1.15 -3.33 -1.36
C ASN A 142 2.59 -3.86 -1.56
N TYR A 143 3.12 -4.63 -0.60
CA TYR A 143 4.40 -5.29 -0.74
C TYR A 143 4.47 -6.22 -1.97
N ARG A 144 3.46 -7.06 -2.20
CA ARG A 144 3.45 -7.97 -3.36
C ARG A 144 3.41 -7.22 -4.70
N ILE A 145 2.72 -6.09 -4.75
CA ILE A 145 2.72 -5.25 -5.96
C ILE A 145 4.09 -4.61 -6.18
N LEU A 146 4.73 -4.13 -5.09
CA LEU A 146 6.10 -3.61 -5.15
C LEU A 146 7.10 -4.66 -5.63
N GLU A 147 7.07 -5.86 -5.03
CA GLU A 147 7.95 -6.97 -5.37
C GLU A 147 7.84 -7.33 -6.85
N LYS A 148 6.61 -7.49 -7.35
CA LYS A 148 6.36 -7.76 -8.78
C LYS A 148 6.92 -6.65 -9.68
N TYR A 149 6.74 -5.39 -9.32
CA TYR A 149 7.25 -4.26 -10.10
C TYR A 149 8.78 -4.26 -10.15
N VAL A 150 9.45 -4.42 -9.01
CA VAL A 150 10.92 -4.45 -8.94
C VAL A 150 11.47 -5.64 -9.75
N MET A 151 10.82 -6.80 -9.70
CA MET A 151 11.21 -7.97 -10.49
C MET A 151 11.02 -7.75 -11.99
N SER A 152 9.92 -7.10 -12.41
CA SER A 152 9.68 -6.80 -13.84
C SER A 152 10.66 -5.77 -14.41
N VAL A 153 11.12 -4.81 -13.60
CA VAL A 153 12.15 -3.87 -14.04
C VAL A 153 13.49 -4.59 -14.24
N ASP A 154 13.86 -5.48 -13.32
CA ASP A 154 15.10 -6.25 -13.39
C ASP A 154 15.17 -7.17 -14.62
N SER A 155 14.05 -7.82 -14.99
CA SER A 155 13.99 -8.65 -16.20
C SER A 155 14.15 -7.83 -17.48
N ASN A 156 13.45 -6.70 -17.59
CA ASN A 156 13.48 -5.87 -18.78
C ASN A 156 14.87 -5.27 -19.00
N SER A 157 15.58 -4.89 -17.93
CA SER A 157 16.96 -4.38 -18.03
C SER A 157 17.94 -5.44 -18.53
N ARG A 158 17.75 -6.73 -18.23
CA ARG A 158 18.63 -7.81 -18.73
C ARG A 158 18.40 -8.09 -20.20
N GLU A 159 17.14 -8.13 -20.62
CA GLU A 159 16.77 -8.35 -22.02
C GLU A 159 17.31 -7.25 -22.93
N SER A 160 17.27 -5.98 -22.50
CA SER A 160 17.86 -4.88 -23.27
C SER A 160 19.39 -4.98 -23.39
N ILE A 161 20.08 -5.39 -22.32
CA ILE A 161 21.54 -5.58 -22.34
C ILE A 161 21.93 -6.72 -23.29
N GLU A 162 21.17 -7.81 -23.29
CA GLU A 162 21.40 -8.96 -24.18
C GLU A 162 21.18 -8.57 -25.65
N ALA A 163 20.09 -7.86 -25.96
CA ALA A 163 19.80 -7.37 -27.31
C ALA A 163 20.87 -6.42 -27.87
N ASP A 164 21.38 -5.49 -27.03
CA ASP A 164 22.45 -4.58 -27.42
C ASP A 164 23.78 -5.32 -27.66
N SER A 165 24.09 -6.33 -26.84
CA SER A 165 25.29 -7.15 -26.99
C SER A 165 25.29 -7.97 -28.28
N VAL A 166 24.14 -8.51 -28.67
CA VAL A 166 24.00 -9.27 -29.92
C VAL A 166 24.14 -8.34 -31.13
N THR A 167 23.54 -7.15 -31.07
CA THR A 167 23.61 -6.18 -32.17
C THR A 167 25.02 -5.59 -32.33
N GLY A 168 25.75 -5.38 -31.23
CA GLY A 168 27.13 -4.88 -31.24
C GLY A 168 28.17 -5.89 -31.76
N LEU A 169 27.84 -7.18 -31.84
CA LEU A 169 28.71 -8.21 -32.43
C LEU A 169 28.56 -8.36 -33.95
N ILE A 170 27.53 -7.73 -34.54
CA ILE A 170 27.21 -7.83 -35.97
C ILE A 170 27.73 -6.61 -36.75
N ASN A 171 28.14 -5.55 -36.06
CA ASN A 171 28.80 -4.36 -36.62
C ASN A 171 30.31 -4.38 -36.39
#